data_AF-A0A1E5C6A0-F1
#
_entry.id   AF-A0A1E5C6A0-F1
#
_cell.length_a   1.000
_cell.length_b   1.000
_cell.length_c   1.000
_cell.angle_alpha   90.00
_cell.angle_beta   90.00
_cell.angle_gamma   90.00
#
_symmetry.space_group_name_H-M   'P 1'
#
loop_
_entity.id
_entity.type
_entity.pdbx_description
1 polymer ?
#
loop_
_entity_poly.entity_id
_entity_poly.type
_entity_poly.pdbx_seq_one_letter_code
_entity_poly.pdbx_strand_id
1 'polypeptide(L)'
;MSMMLMQLETIDGCLLAALTEGNVDPDEMARLLNERKQCLAEITILPDPPEKEAWSVAISRTEHIYSLIKRHRDSAAADASRYLKGRKSVQIYKKFE
;
A
#
# COMPACT_ATOMS: atom_id res chain seq x y z
N MET A 1 -10.43 -22.38 7.33
CA MET A 1 -10.35 -20.97 6.89
C MET A 1 -11.42 -20.71 5.84
N SER A 2 -12.23 -19.66 5.99
CA SER A 2 -13.32 -19.34 5.05
C SER A 2 -12.78 -18.89 3.69
N MET A 3 -13.56 -19.07 2.62
CA MET A 3 -13.19 -18.64 1.26
C MET A 3 -12.80 -17.15 1.21
N MET A 4 -13.54 -16.31 1.93
CA MET A 4 -13.29 -14.87 2.02
C MET A 4 -11.97 -14.53 2.71
N LEU A 5 -11.59 -15.28 3.76
CA LEU A 5 -10.30 -15.07 4.44
C LEU A 5 -9.11 -15.49 3.57
N MET A 6 -9.26 -16.55 2.76
CA MET A 6 -8.24 -16.94 1.77
C MET A 6 -8.08 -15.89 0.68
N GLN A 7 -9.19 -15.30 0.22
CA GLN A 7 -9.15 -14.22 -0.76
C GLN A 7 -8.46 -12.97 -0.19
N LEU A 8 -8.80 -12.58 1.05
CA LEU A 8 -8.14 -11.47 1.74
C LEU A 8 -6.63 -11.71 1.87
N GLU A 9 -6.23 -12.92 2.25
CA GLU A 9 -4.82 -13.31 2.35
C GLU A 9 -4.10 -13.22 1.00
N THR A 10 -4.75 -13.65 -0.08
CA THR A 10 -4.17 -13.57 -1.44
C THR A 10 -3.95 -12.11 -1.84
N ILE A 11 -4.95 -11.25 -1.61
CA ILE A 11 -4.85 -9.81 -1.91
C ILE A 11 -3.76 -9.16 -1.06
N ASP A 12 -3.72 -9.46 0.23
CA ASP A 12 -2.67 -8.99 1.15
C ASP A 12 -1.28 -9.42 0.65
N GLY A 13 -1.13 -10.65 0.17
CA GLY A 13 0.12 -11.16 -0.40
C GLY A 13 0.56 -10.40 -1.64
N CYS A 14 -0.36 -10.12 -2.58
CA CYS A 14 -0.08 -9.31 -3.76
C CYS A 14 0.33 -7.87 -3.40
N LEU A 15 -0.35 -7.26 -2.42
CA LEU A 15 0.02 -5.93 -1.92
C LEU A 15 1.43 -5.92 -1.32
N LEU A 16 1.77 -6.93 -0.51
CA LEU A 16 3.09 -7.04 0.08
C LEU A 16 4.19 -7.22 -0.97
N ALA A 17 3.94 -8.03 -2.01
CA ALA A 17 4.88 -8.19 -3.12
C ALA A 17 5.11 -6.86 -3.85
N ALA A 18 4.03 -6.18 -4.26
CA ALA A 18 4.10 -4.89 -4.94
C ALA A 18 4.82 -3.81 -4.10
N LEU A 19 4.60 -3.80 -2.79
CA LEU A 19 5.25 -2.87 -1.87
C LEU A 19 6.72 -3.22 -1.57
N THR A 20 7.16 -4.44 -1.83
CA THR A 20 8.55 -4.87 -1.55
C THR A 20 9.47 -4.68 -2.76
N GLU A 21 8.95 -4.79 -3.97
CA GLU A 21 9.71 -4.67 -5.22
C GLU A 21 10.25 -3.25 -5.51
N GLY A 22 9.83 -2.25 -4.75
CA GLY A 22 10.39 -0.89 -4.78
C GLY A 22 9.95 -0.03 -5.97
N ASN A 23 9.40 -0.63 -7.02
CA ASN A 23 8.72 0.07 -8.11
C ASN A 23 7.21 -0.16 -8.01
N VAL A 24 6.57 0.68 -7.21
CA VAL A 24 5.14 0.57 -6.93
C VAL A 24 4.34 1.12 -8.11
N ASP A 25 3.72 0.23 -8.88
CA ASP A 25 2.75 0.63 -9.91
C ASP A 25 1.49 1.21 -9.23
N PRO A 26 1.16 2.50 -9.45
CA PRO A 26 0.04 3.15 -8.79
C PRO A 26 -1.31 2.59 -9.22
N ASP A 27 -1.46 2.14 -10.47
CA ASP A 27 -2.72 1.63 -10.99
C ASP A 27 -2.98 0.24 -10.42
N GLU A 28 -1.95 -0.61 -10.37
CA GLU A 28 -2.03 -1.94 -9.75
C GLU A 28 -2.29 -1.84 -8.24
N MET A 29 -1.62 -0.91 -7.54
CA MET A 29 -1.91 -0.66 -6.13
C MET A 29 -3.36 -0.21 -5.90
N ALA A 30 -3.88 0.69 -6.74
CA ALA A 30 -5.26 1.15 -6.63
C ALA A 30 -6.25 -0.01 -6.85
N ARG A 31 -5.98 -0.88 -7.84
CA ARG A 31 -6.77 -2.08 -8.10
C ARG A 31 -6.78 -3.00 -6.88
N LEU A 32 -5.62 -3.38 -6.37
CA LEU A 32 -5.48 -4.29 -5.22
C LEU A 32 -6.13 -3.73 -3.94
N LEU A 33 -5.98 -2.42 -3.67
CA LEU A 33 -6.62 -1.77 -2.51
C LEU A 33 -8.15 -1.74 -2.63
N ASN A 34 -8.68 -1.54 -3.84
CA ASN A 34 -10.13 -1.60 -4.07
C ASN A 34 -10.68 -3.04 -3.92
N GLU A 35 -9.97 -4.04 -4.45
CA GLU A 35 -10.32 -5.45 -4.26
C GLU A 35 -10.30 -5.84 -2.78
N ARG A 36 -9.29 -5.38 -2.05
CA ARG A 36 -9.19 -5.57 -0.60
C ARG A 36 -10.38 -4.95 0.13
N LYS A 37 -10.74 -3.71 -0.21
CA LYS A 37 -11.88 -3.01 0.38
C LYS A 37 -13.19 -3.76 0.13
N GLN A 38 -13.39 -4.25 -1.08
CA GLN A 38 -14.56 -5.05 -1.45
C GLN A 38 -14.63 -6.35 -0.63
N CYS A 39 -13.52 -7.10 -0.57
CA CYS A 39 -13.43 -8.34 0.21
C CYS A 39 -13.70 -8.12 1.70
N LEU A 40 -13.15 -7.05 2.29
CA LEU A 40 -13.42 -6.70 3.69
C LEU A 40 -14.90 -6.34 3.93
N ALA A 41 -15.53 -5.63 2.99
CA ALA A 41 -16.95 -5.30 3.07
C ALA A 41 -17.82 -6.56 3.04
N GLU A 42 -17.46 -7.54 2.20
CA GLU A 42 -18.13 -8.85 2.13
C GLU A 42 -17.95 -9.64 3.43
N ILE A 43 -16.77 -9.63 4.03
CA ILE A 43 -16.53 -10.27 5.34
C ILE A 43 -17.39 -9.64 6.44
N THR A 44 -17.56 -8.31 6.45
CA THR A 44 -18.36 -7.62 7.49
C THR A 44 -19.86 -7.92 7.45
N ILE A 45 -20.40 -8.40 6.32
CA ILE A 45 -21.81 -8.75 6.19
C ILE A 45 -22.08 -10.25 6.37
N LEU A 46 -21.05 -11.05 6.65
CA LEU A 46 -21.23 -12.47 6.92
C LEU A 46 -22.06 -12.68 8.21
N PRO A 47 -22.95 -13.68 8.23
CA PRO A 47 -23.79 -13.95 9.41
C PRO A 47 -22.96 -14.42 10.61
N ASP A 48 -21.88 -15.13 10.34
CA ASP A 48 -20.93 -15.60 11.36
C ASP A 48 -19.64 -14.78 11.29
N PRO A 49 -19.08 -14.37 12.44
CA PRO A 49 -17.82 -13.66 12.46
C PRO A 49 -16.68 -14.57 11.97
N PRO A 50 -15.62 -13.99 11.37
CA PRO A 50 -14.45 -14.76 10.99
C PRO A 50 -13.79 -15.40 12.22
N GLU A 51 -13.13 -16.53 11.99
CA GLU A 51 -12.35 -17.24 13.00
C GLU A 51 -11.35 -16.28 13.66
N LYS A 52 -11.38 -16.21 15.00
CA LYS A 52 -10.63 -15.21 15.78
C LYS A 52 -9.14 -15.20 15.47
N GLU A 53 -8.52 -16.38 15.35
CA GLU A 53 -7.09 -16.50 15.09
C GLU A 53 -6.74 -16.01 13.67
N ALA A 54 -7.46 -16.49 12.66
CA ALA A 54 -7.27 -16.06 11.28
C ALA A 54 -7.52 -14.55 11.11
N TRP A 55 -8.48 -14.00 11.83
CA TRP A 55 -8.77 -12.57 11.82
C TRP A 55 -7.65 -11.75 12.49
N SER A 56 -7.09 -12.24 13.61
CA SER A 56 -5.92 -11.63 14.26
C SER A 56 -4.73 -11.54 13.30
N VAL A 57 -4.45 -12.63 12.56
CA VAL A 57 -3.40 -12.65 11.53
C VAL A 57 -3.68 -11.63 10.42
N ALA A 58 -4.92 -11.51 9.95
CA ALA A 58 -5.31 -10.51 8.96
C ALA A 58 -5.13 -9.06 9.45
N ILE A 59 -5.37 -8.80 10.74
CA ILE A 59 -5.10 -7.50 11.36
C ILE A 59 -3.59 -7.21 11.33
N SER A 60 -2.74 -8.16 11.76
CA SER A 60 -1.28 -7.96 11.71
C SER A 60 -0.76 -7.72 10.28
N ARG A 61 -1.30 -8.41 9.27
CA ARG A 61 -0.99 -8.13 7.86
C ARG A 61 -1.40 -6.72 7.45
N THR A 62 -2.57 -6.26 7.89
CA THR A 62 -3.07 -4.89 7.64
C THR A 62 -2.10 -3.84 8.17
N GLU A 63 -1.65 -3.99 9.42
CA GLU A 63 -0.70 -3.08 10.06
C GLU A 63 0.63 -3.04 9.29
N HIS A 64 1.10 -4.20 8.85
CA HIS A 64 2.32 -4.28 8.06
C HIS A 64 2.18 -3.57 6.70
N ILE A 65 1.13 -3.86 5.94
CA ILE A 65 0.83 -3.20 4.65
C ILE A 65 0.76 -1.67 4.84
N TYR A 66 0.05 -1.20 5.86
CA TYR A 66 -0.06 0.23 6.17
C TYR A 66 1.31 0.86 6.43
N SER A 67 2.17 0.18 7.20
CA SER A 67 3.52 0.66 7.50
C SER A 67 4.37 0.84 6.23
N LEU A 68 4.24 -0.09 5.28
CA LEU A 68 4.95 -0.05 4.00
C LEU A 68 4.44 1.08 3.09
N ILE A 69 3.12 1.21 2.95
CA ILE A 69 2.50 2.31 2.18
C ILE A 69 2.96 3.67 2.73
N LYS A 70 2.96 3.83 4.06
CA LYS A 70 3.45 5.05 4.72
C LYS A 70 4.91 5.33 4.38
N ARG A 71 5.78 4.31 4.45
CA ARG A 71 7.21 4.44 4.11
C ARG A 71 7.41 4.87 2.66
N HIS A 72 6.70 4.26 1.72
CA HIS A 72 6.75 4.62 0.30
C HIS A 72 6.33 6.07 0.06
N ARG A 73 5.21 6.49 0.66
CA ARG A 73 4.74 7.88 0.60
C ARG A 73 5.79 8.86 1.13
N ASP A 74 6.38 8.56 2.28
CA ASP A 74 7.35 9.45 2.93
C ASP A 74 8.65 9.54 2.10
N SER A 75 9.08 8.42 1.47
CA SER A 75 10.21 8.42 0.53
C SER A 75 9.92 9.27 -0.72
N ALA A 76 8.77 9.06 -1.36
CA ALA A 76 8.38 9.82 -2.55
C ALA A 76 8.31 11.33 -2.27
N ALA A 77 7.80 11.72 -1.10
CA ALA A 77 7.77 13.13 -0.68
C ALA A 77 9.17 13.72 -0.47
N ALA A 78 10.10 12.94 0.10
CA ALA A 78 11.49 13.35 0.25
C ALA A 78 12.18 13.52 -1.11
N ASP A 79 11.95 12.62 -2.06
CA ASP A 79 12.52 12.68 -3.40
C ASP A 79 11.99 13.89 -4.18
N ALA A 80 10.67 14.11 -4.17
CA ALA A 80 10.05 15.30 -4.77
C ALA A 80 10.65 16.59 -4.22
N SER A 81 10.88 16.65 -2.91
CA SER A 81 11.52 17.80 -2.25
C SER A 81 12.96 18.02 -2.73
N ARG A 82 13.74 16.94 -2.93
CA ARG A 82 15.10 17.02 -3.48
C ARG A 82 15.10 17.53 -4.92
N TYR A 83 14.21 17.03 -5.77
CA TYR A 83 14.06 17.49 -7.15
C TYR A 83 13.72 18.99 -7.23
N LEU A 84 12.79 19.47 -6.40
CA LEU A 84 12.44 20.89 -6.34
C LEU A 84 13.64 21.76 -5.95
N LYS A 85 14.46 21.33 -4.97
CA LYS A 85 15.68 22.04 -4.59
C LYS A 85 16.70 22.05 -5.72
N GLY A 86 16.95 20.90 -6.35
CA GLY A 86 17.87 20.79 -7.50
C GLY A 86 17.46 21.69 -8.66
N ARG A 87 16.16 21.72 -9.01
CA ARG A 87 15.61 22.61 -10.04
C ARG A 87 15.85 24.08 -9.71
N LYS A 88 15.64 24.49 -8.46
CA LYS A 88 15.94 25.87 -8.01
C LYS A 88 17.43 26.20 -8.15
N SER A 89 18.32 25.30 -7.76
CA SER A 89 19.77 25.49 -7.90
C SER A 89 20.18 25.69 -9.37
N VAL A 90 19.67 24.85 -10.28
CA VAL A 90 19.92 25.00 -11.73
C VAL A 90 19.39 26.33 -12.26
N GLN A 91 18.19 26.75 -11.84
CA GLN A 91 17.61 28.04 -12.23
C GLN A 91 18.43 29.23 -11.76
N ILE A 92 19.07 29.14 -10.59
CA ILE A 92 19.97 30.20 -10.09
C ILE A 92 21.22 30.26 -10.95
N TYR A 93 21.85 29.12 -11.24
CA TYR A 93 23.08 29.07 -12.03
C TYR A 93 22.89 29.65 -13.44
N LYS A 94 21.78 29.29 -14.11
CA LYS A 94 21.41 29.82 -15.43
C LYS A 94 21.28 31.34 -15.52
N LYS A 95 21.20 32.07 -14.41
CA LYS A 95 21.18 33.54 -14.42
C LYS A 95 22.56 34.16 -14.63
N PHE A 96 23.63 33.36 -14.57
CA PHE A 96 25.01 33.77 -14.72
C PHE A 96 25.66 33.26 -16.03
N GLU A 97 24.89 32.55 -16.87
CA GLU A 97 25.22 32.22 -18.26
C GLU A 97 24.62 33.29 -19.19
#